data_AF-A0A850AG80-F1
#
_entry.id   AF-A0A850AG80-F1
#
_cell.length_a   1.000
_cell.length_b   1.000
_cell.length_c   1.000
_cell.angle_alpha   90.00
_cell.angle_beta   90.00
_cell.angle_gamma   90.00
#
_symmetry.space_group_name_H-M   'P 1'
#
loop_
_entity.id
_entity.type
_entity.pdbx_description
1 polymer ?
#
loop_
_entity_poly.entity_id
_entity_poly.type
_entity_poly.pdbx_seq_one_letter_code
_entity_poly.pdbx_strand_id
1 'polypeptide(L)'
;MQLKNVRSNSAARLQELQQALAKIEAENRALRKQLEPSPPEPEKREVSPAAKLRSKALERLSKEETAKNDQTNTIFIVQNYDWNKGWANPRGKGIQHQFETGKGGQVVVDKTTGLMWQQSGSPKSMVYDDAKKYIAQLNREKFAGYSDWRLPTLEEAMSLMEPQKKNADLYIDPLFDNTQRWIWTADLYSASSAWVAYFNLGICDPNVIASSGYVRGVRSGQSR
;
A
#
# COMPACT_ATOMS: atom_id res chain seq x y z
N MET A 1 27.21 34.04 -71.34
CA MET A 1 26.70 32.66 -71.42
C MET A 1 27.03 31.80 -70.19
N GLN A 2 28.12 32.02 -69.46
CA GLN A 2 28.58 31.11 -68.38
C GLN A 2 27.77 31.15 -67.05
N LEU A 3 27.19 32.29 -66.66
CA LEU A 3 26.45 32.42 -65.38
C LEU A 3 25.11 31.67 -65.32
N LYS A 4 24.46 31.40 -66.46
CA LYS A 4 23.20 30.64 -66.52
C LYS A 4 23.43 29.13 -66.33
N ASN A 5 24.53 28.59 -66.87
CA ASN A 5 24.88 27.18 -66.72
C ASN A 5 25.29 26.80 -65.29
N VAL A 6 25.99 27.69 -64.57
CA VAL A 6 26.37 27.43 -63.17
C VAL A 6 25.14 27.40 -62.25
N ARG A 7 24.18 28.31 -62.43
CA ARG A 7 22.91 28.34 -61.66
C ARG A 7 22.02 27.12 -61.94
N SER A 8 21.99 26.66 -63.19
CA SER A 8 21.28 25.43 -63.58
C SER A 8 21.86 24.18 -62.93
N ASN A 9 23.19 24.06 -62.91
CA ASN A 9 23.87 22.92 -62.28
C ASN A 9 23.76 22.94 -60.74
N SER A 10 23.76 24.12 -60.11
CA SER A 10 23.55 24.23 -58.65
C SER A 10 22.12 23.88 -58.24
N ALA A 11 21.11 24.24 -59.05
CA ALA A 11 19.72 23.92 -58.76
C ALA A 11 19.42 22.42 -58.89
N ALA A 12 19.96 21.76 -59.94
CA ALA A 12 19.85 20.32 -60.10
C ALA A 12 20.50 19.56 -58.94
N ARG A 13 21.69 19.97 -58.52
CA ARG A 13 22.40 19.36 -57.38
C ARG A 13 21.69 19.58 -56.04
N LEU A 14 21.03 20.73 -55.87
CA LEU A 14 20.21 21.00 -54.69
C LEU A 14 18.96 20.10 -54.66
N GLN A 15 18.33 19.89 -55.83
CA GLN A 15 17.17 19.02 -55.96
C GLN A 15 17.52 17.54 -55.69
N GLU A 16 18.67 17.07 -56.18
CA GLU A 16 19.20 15.74 -55.85
C GLU A 16 19.45 15.58 -54.35
N LEU A 17 20.04 16.58 -53.70
CA LEU A 17 20.27 16.57 -52.25
C LEU A 17 18.97 16.56 -51.45
N GLN A 18 17.95 17.30 -51.88
CA GLN A 18 16.63 17.30 -51.24
C GLN A 18 15.92 15.94 -51.38
N GLN A 19 16.03 15.29 -52.54
CA GLN A 19 15.49 13.94 -52.75
C GLN A 19 16.22 12.91 -51.89
N ALA A 20 17.55 13.01 -51.79
CA ALA A 20 18.36 12.13 -50.94
C ALA A 20 18.00 12.29 -49.45
N LEU A 21 17.82 13.54 -48.98
CA LEU A 21 17.42 13.81 -47.59
C LEU A 21 16.03 13.25 -47.28
N ALA A 22 15.06 13.45 -48.17
CA ALA A 22 13.70 12.93 -47.99
C ALA A 22 13.68 11.39 -47.91
N LYS A 23 14.55 10.72 -48.70
CA LYS A 23 14.70 9.26 -48.65
C LYS A 23 15.28 8.80 -47.31
N ILE A 24 16.34 9.45 -46.84
CA ILE A 24 16.96 9.15 -45.54
C ILE A 24 15.97 9.38 -44.39
N GLU A 25 15.17 10.44 -44.44
CA GLU A 25 14.14 10.71 -43.44
C GLU A 25 13.02 9.66 -43.45
N ALA A 26 12.63 9.17 -44.62
CA ALA A 26 11.65 8.09 -44.75
C ALA A 26 12.19 6.76 -44.20
N GLU A 27 13.45 6.43 -44.50
CA GLU A 27 14.13 5.24 -43.98
C GLU A 27 14.30 5.32 -42.45
N ASN A 28 14.71 6.47 -41.91
CA ASN A 28 14.81 6.68 -40.47
C ASN A 28 13.45 6.60 -39.77
N ARG A 29 12.38 7.09 -40.40
CA ARG A 29 11.01 6.95 -39.87
C ARG A 29 10.57 5.49 -39.86
N ALA A 30 10.89 4.72 -40.90
CA ALA A 30 10.58 3.30 -40.97
C ALA A 30 11.35 2.50 -39.91
N LEU A 31 12.64 2.79 -39.73
CA LEU A 31 13.49 2.17 -38.69
C LEU A 31 12.99 2.50 -37.29
N ARG A 32 12.61 3.75 -37.02
CA ARG A 32 12.03 4.14 -35.72
C ARG A 32 10.76 3.36 -35.39
N LYS A 33 9.92 3.11 -36.39
CA LYS A 33 8.69 2.30 -36.22
C LYS A 33 8.98 0.81 -35.97
N GLN A 34 10.13 0.30 -36.41
CA GLN A 34 10.59 -1.06 -36.12
C GLN A 34 11.30 -1.18 -34.75
N LEU A 35 11.88 -0.08 -34.27
CA LEU A 35 12.52 0.06 -32.96
C LEU A 35 11.55 0.53 -31.86
N GLU A 36 10.31 0.87 -32.22
CA GLU A 36 9.25 1.09 -31.23
C GLU A 36 9.06 -0.20 -30.43
N PRO A 37 9.27 -0.17 -29.10
CA PRO A 37 9.06 -1.35 -28.29
C PRO A 37 7.59 -1.78 -28.47
N SER A 38 7.38 -3.08 -28.70
CA SER A 38 6.04 -3.66 -28.73
C SER A 38 5.24 -3.14 -27.53
N PRO A 39 3.95 -2.80 -27.70
CA PRO A 39 3.09 -2.51 -26.57
C PRO A 39 3.28 -3.64 -25.55
N PRO A 40 3.49 -3.34 -24.27
CA PRO A 40 3.63 -4.40 -23.28
C PRO A 40 2.46 -5.36 -23.47
N GLU A 41 2.74 -6.65 -23.65
CA GLU A 41 1.70 -7.68 -23.58
C GLU A 41 0.87 -7.39 -22.34
N PRO A 42 -0.48 -7.54 -22.40
CA PRO A 42 -1.29 -7.39 -21.20
C PRO A 42 -0.70 -8.33 -20.16
N GLU A 43 -0.01 -7.73 -19.19
CA GLU A 43 0.68 -8.42 -18.12
C GLU A 43 -0.37 -9.37 -17.57
N LYS A 44 -0.17 -10.68 -17.76
CA LYS A 44 -1.00 -11.65 -17.05
C LYS A 44 -0.81 -11.28 -15.60
N ARG A 45 -1.84 -10.67 -15.01
CA ARG A 45 -1.85 -10.31 -13.60
C ARG A 45 -1.67 -11.62 -12.87
N GLU A 46 -0.42 -11.97 -12.58
CA GLU A 46 -0.09 -12.96 -11.59
C GLU A 46 -0.70 -12.40 -10.32
N VAL A 47 -1.87 -12.90 -9.98
CA VAL A 47 -2.47 -12.67 -8.69
C VAL A 47 -1.48 -13.30 -7.72
N SER A 48 -0.62 -12.48 -7.15
CA SER A 48 0.28 -12.89 -6.07
C SER A 48 -0.54 -13.74 -5.10
N PRO A 49 -0.09 -14.95 -4.73
CA PRO A 49 -0.83 -15.78 -3.79
C PRO A 49 -1.18 -14.93 -2.57
N ALA A 50 -2.46 -14.93 -2.18
CA ALA A 50 -3.01 -14.10 -1.11
C ALA A 50 -2.00 -13.99 0.04
N ALA A 51 -1.56 -12.77 0.34
CA ALA A 51 -0.57 -12.53 1.38
C ALA A 51 -1.11 -13.12 2.69
N LYS A 52 -0.54 -14.24 3.13
CA LYS A 52 -1.08 -15.00 4.26
C LYS A 52 -0.62 -14.35 5.55
N LEU A 53 -1.46 -13.47 6.08
CA LEU A 53 -1.15 -12.73 7.29
C LEU A 53 -1.39 -13.58 8.54
N ARG A 54 -0.55 -13.41 9.55
CA ARG A 54 -0.76 -14.06 10.85
C ARG A 54 -2.03 -13.51 11.51
N SER A 55 -2.98 -14.40 11.75
CA SER A 55 -4.23 -14.10 12.45
C SER A 55 -4.18 -14.33 13.96
N LYS A 56 -3.17 -15.07 14.46
CA LYS A 56 -3.01 -15.39 15.88
C LYS A 56 -2.04 -14.42 16.56
N ALA A 57 -2.52 -13.72 17.59
CA ALA A 57 -1.71 -12.81 18.40
C ALA A 57 -0.58 -13.53 19.16
N LEU A 58 0.50 -12.79 19.43
CA LEU A 58 1.64 -13.20 20.23
C LEU A 58 1.65 -12.45 21.56
N GLU A 59 1.87 -13.17 22.66
CA GLU A 59 1.92 -12.61 24.01
C GLU A 59 3.27 -11.93 24.33
N ARG A 60 4.27 -12.12 23.47
CA ARG A 60 5.57 -11.46 23.55
C ARG A 60 6.20 -11.42 22.17
N LEU A 61 6.00 -10.32 21.46
CA LEU A 61 6.61 -10.03 20.17
C LEU A 61 7.71 -8.98 20.38
N SER A 62 8.97 -9.36 20.22
CA SER A 62 10.11 -8.46 20.40
C SER A 62 10.34 -7.55 19.17
N LYS A 63 11.10 -6.47 19.34
CA LYS A 63 11.46 -5.57 18.22
C LYS A 63 12.31 -6.30 17.17
N GLU A 64 13.14 -7.24 17.61
CA GLU A 64 14.00 -8.05 16.74
C GLU A 64 13.17 -9.03 15.91
N GLU A 65 12.12 -9.62 16.50
CA GLU A 65 11.18 -10.49 15.78
C GLU A 65 10.36 -9.72 14.75
N THR A 66 9.92 -8.49 15.08
CA THR A 66 9.27 -7.61 14.08
C THR A 66 10.20 -7.27 12.92
N ALA A 67 11.49 -7.02 13.21
CA ALA A 67 12.48 -6.71 12.18
C ALA A 67 12.88 -7.93 11.32
N LYS A 68 12.79 -9.16 11.84
CA LYS A 68 13.05 -10.38 11.06
C LYS A 68 11.89 -10.70 10.11
N ASN A 69 10.65 -10.45 10.53
CA ASN A 69 9.50 -10.63 9.66
C ASN A 69 9.54 -9.69 8.44
N ASP A 70 10.21 -8.52 8.54
CA ASP A 70 10.45 -7.59 7.42
C ASP A 70 11.24 -8.24 6.27
N GLN A 71 12.17 -9.15 6.58
CA GLN A 71 12.98 -9.85 5.56
C GLN A 71 12.16 -10.80 4.67
N THR A 72 10.91 -11.10 5.04
CA THR A 72 10.00 -11.92 4.22
C THR A 72 9.22 -11.12 3.17
N ASN A 73 9.60 -9.86 2.93
CA ASN A 73 9.20 -9.07 1.75
C ASN A 73 7.70 -8.73 1.62
N THR A 74 6.91 -8.99 2.67
CA THR A 74 5.45 -8.90 2.55
C THR A 74 4.87 -7.72 3.33
N ILE A 75 5.33 -7.45 4.56
CA ILE A 75 4.86 -6.34 5.37
C ILE A 75 6.01 -5.95 6.28
N PHE A 76 6.58 -4.75 6.12
CA PHE A 76 6.93 -3.81 7.18
C PHE A 76 7.54 -2.57 6.50
N ILE A 77 6.78 -1.48 6.53
CA ILE A 77 7.38 -0.15 6.46
C ILE A 77 7.79 0.10 7.90
N VAL A 78 9.08 0.06 8.21
CA VAL A 78 9.81 0.92 9.15
C VAL A 78 11.11 0.25 9.58
N GLN A 79 12.22 0.83 9.11
CA GLN A 79 13.37 1.03 9.96
C GLN A 79 13.85 2.47 9.89
N ASN A 80 14.29 2.92 11.07
CA ASN A 80 15.24 3.99 11.38
C ASN A 80 14.70 5.38 11.70
N TYR A 81 14.50 5.59 13.00
CA TYR A 81 14.86 6.83 13.69
C TYR A 81 16.18 7.40 13.11
N ASP A 82 16.09 8.31 12.15
CA ASP A 82 17.16 9.25 11.83
C ASP A 82 16.60 10.53 11.18
N TRP A 83 17.01 11.68 11.72
CA TRP A 83 16.39 13.01 11.62
C TRP A 83 16.54 13.68 10.24
N ASN A 84 17.09 13.02 9.21
CA ASN A 84 17.48 13.72 7.98
C ASN A 84 17.44 12.97 6.63
N LYS A 85 16.95 11.72 6.53
CA LYS A 85 16.86 11.03 5.21
C LYS A 85 15.63 10.14 5.10
N GLY A 86 14.88 10.32 4.01
CA GLY A 86 13.49 9.90 3.82
C GLY A 86 13.22 8.39 3.89
N TRP A 87 12.07 8.07 4.47
CA TRP A 87 11.61 6.72 4.82
C TRP A 87 10.69 6.17 3.74
N ALA A 88 11.23 5.83 2.58
CA ALA A 88 10.57 4.93 1.66
C ALA A 88 11.18 3.54 1.83
N ASN A 89 10.37 2.48 1.77
CA ASN A 89 10.86 1.16 1.39
C ASN A 89 10.89 1.13 -0.15
N PRO A 90 11.99 1.49 -0.84
CA PRO A 90 11.99 1.56 -2.30
C PRO A 90 11.85 0.18 -2.98
N ARG A 91 11.88 -0.92 -2.22
CA ARG A 91 11.78 -2.30 -2.74
C ARG A 91 10.61 -3.12 -2.18
N GLY A 92 10.02 -2.73 -1.06
CA GLY A 92 8.82 -3.34 -0.52
C GLY A 92 7.66 -3.00 -1.43
N LYS A 93 7.08 -4.01 -2.08
CA LYS A 93 5.97 -3.81 -3.00
C LYS A 93 4.65 -3.47 -2.27
N GLY A 94 4.64 -3.55 -0.93
CA GLY A 94 3.42 -3.53 -0.13
C GLY A 94 2.48 -4.68 -0.50
N ILE A 95 1.30 -4.69 0.09
CA ILE A 95 0.20 -5.52 -0.41
C ILE A 95 -0.63 -4.64 -1.33
N GLN A 96 -0.82 -5.08 -2.58
CA GLN A 96 -1.80 -4.44 -3.46
C GLN A 96 -3.20 -4.86 -3.02
N HIS A 97 -3.79 -4.06 -2.15
CA HIS A 97 -5.12 -4.31 -1.62
C HIS A 97 -6.20 -4.15 -2.68
N GLN A 98 -7.25 -4.96 -2.53
CA GLN A 98 -8.49 -4.84 -3.30
C GLN A 98 -9.62 -4.60 -2.31
N PHE A 99 -9.73 -3.35 -1.85
CA PHE A 99 -10.71 -2.94 -0.86
C PHE A 99 -12.08 -2.69 -1.48
N GLU A 100 -13.12 -3.17 -0.80
CA GLU A 100 -14.52 -2.91 -1.14
C GLU A 100 -15.30 -2.54 0.11
N THR A 101 -16.16 -1.53 0.01
CA THR A 101 -17.07 -1.20 1.11
C THR A 101 -18.23 -2.20 1.16
N GLY A 102 -18.64 -2.55 2.38
CA GLY A 102 -19.74 -3.49 2.61
C GLY A 102 -20.69 -2.99 3.68
N LYS A 103 -21.87 -3.62 3.77
CA LYS A 103 -22.86 -3.40 4.84
C LYS A 103 -23.21 -1.91 5.04
N GLY A 104 -23.52 -1.22 3.94
CA GLY A 104 -23.86 0.21 3.99
C GLY A 104 -22.70 1.11 4.40
N GLY A 105 -21.45 0.70 4.14
CA GLY A 105 -20.25 1.47 4.47
C GLY A 105 -19.69 1.21 5.87
N GLN A 106 -20.27 0.28 6.64
CA GLN A 106 -19.78 -0.05 7.99
C GLN A 106 -18.48 -0.86 8.01
N VAL A 107 -18.19 -1.58 6.92
CA VAL A 107 -17.01 -2.46 6.81
C VAL A 107 -16.25 -2.23 5.52
N VAL A 108 -14.96 -2.53 5.55
CA VAL A 108 -14.09 -2.64 4.37
C VAL A 108 -13.64 -4.08 4.25
N VAL A 109 -13.90 -4.70 3.11
CA VAL A 109 -13.47 -6.06 2.77
C VAL A 109 -12.24 -5.95 1.89
N ASP A 110 -11.17 -6.63 2.28
CA ASP A 110 -9.97 -6.74 1.47
C ASP A 110 -9.92 -8.11 0.78
N LYS A 111 -10.12 -8.12 -0.53
CA LYS A 111 -10.07 -9.36 -1.32
C LYS A 111 -8.67 -9.95 -1.44
N THR A 112 -7.63 -9.14 -1.24
CA THR A 112 -6.24 -9.60 -1.36
C THR A 112 -5.81 -10.43 -0.15
N THR A 113 -6.14 -9.97 1.07
CA THR A 113 -5.81 -10.69 2.32
C THR A 113 -6.94 -11.60 2.81
N GLY A 114 -8.14 -11.43 2.26
CA GLY A 114 -9.34 -12.09 2.75
C GLY A 114 -9.77 -11.58 4.13
N LEU A 115 -9.35 -10.39 4.55
CA LEU A 115 -9.74 -9.79 5.82
C LEU A 115 -10.95 -8.85 5.64
N MET A 116 -11.69 -8.67 6.73
CA MET A 116 -12.74 -7.67 6.80
C MET A 116 -12.52 -6.80 8.03
N TRP A 117 -12.61 -5.50 7.83
CA TRP A 117 -12.28 -4.47 8.80
C TRP A 117 -13.51 -3.64 9.12
N GLN A 118 -13.61 -3.13 10.35
CA GLN A 118 -14.49 -1.99 10.57
C GLN A 118 -14.00 -0.81 9.72
N GLN A 119 -14.90 -0.20 8.95
CA GLN A 119 -14.57 0.97 8.13
C GLN A 119 -14.23 2.18 9.02
N SER A 120 -14.96 2.33 10.11
CA SER A 120 -14.66 3.25 11.20
C SER A 120 -14.43 2.45 12.48
N GLY A 121 -13.43 2.86 13.25
CA GLY A 121 -13.07 2.21 14.50
C GLY A 121 -13.83 2.73 15.71
N SER A 122 -13.21 2.67 16.88
CA SER A 122 -13.73 3.32 18.07
C SER A 122 -13.79 4.84 17.86
N PRO A 123 -14.85 5.53 18.34
CA PRO A 123 -14.99 6.97 18.17
C PRO A 123 -14.02 7.78 19.05
N LYS A 124 -13.44 7.16 20.07
CA LYS A 124 -12.47 7.75 20.99
C LYS A 124 -11.34 6.76 21.25
N SER A 125 -10.18 7.28 21.63
CA SER A 125 -9.09 6.46 22.15
C SER A 125 -9.44 5.94 23.55
N MET A 126 -8.89 4.77 23.89
CA MET A 126 -9.16 4.09 25.16
C MET A 126 -7.94 3.27 25.60
N VAL A 127 -7.92 2.89 26.87
CA VAL A 127 -6.89 1.99 27.39
C VAL A 127 -7.08 0.57 26.85
N TYR A 128 -6.03 -0.25 26.91
CA TYR A 128 -6.03 -1.57 26.27
C TYR A 128 -7.14 -2.51 26.77
N ASP A 129 -7.44 -2.46 28.07
CA ASP A 129 -8.52 -3.25 28.64
C ASP A 129 -9.90 -2.84 28.13
N ASP A 130 -10.11 -1.54 27.91
CA ASP A 130 -11.34 -1.04 27.31
C ASP A 130 -11.40 -1.35 25.82
N ALA A 131 -10.25 -1.40 25.13
CA ALA A 131 -10.18 -1.86 23.74
C ALA A 131 -10.67 -3.31 23.60
N LYS A 132 -10.29 -4.19 24.54
CA LYS A 132 -10.82 -5.57 24.59
C LYS A 132 -12.34 -5.58 24.85
N LYS A 133 -12.84 -4.71 25.74
CA LYS A 133 -14.28 -4.59 26.00
C LYS A 133 -15.06 -4.08 24.78
N TYR A 134 -14.49 -3.13 24.03
CA TYR A 134 -15.06 -2.62 22.78
C TYR A 134 -15.22 -3.74 21.76
N ILE A 135 -14.18 -4.55 21.53
CA ILE A 135 -14.27 -5.74 20.66
C ILE A 135 -15.35 -6.72 21.16
N ALA A 136 -15.38 -6.99 22.46
CA ALA A 136 -16.41 -7.86 23.03
C ALA A 136 -17.82 -7.30 22.83
N GLN A 137 -18.00 -5.97 22.86
CA GLN A 137 -19.26 -5.31 22.57
C GLN A 137 -19.67 -5.47 21.10
N LEU A 138 -18.75 -5.25 20.14
CA LEU A 138 -19.03 -5.49 18.72
C LEU A 138 -19.56 -6.90 18.48
N ASN A 139 -18.98 -7.89 19.17
CA ASN A 139 -19.39 -9.28 19.03
C ASN A 139 -20.75 -9.57 19.64
N ARG A 140 -21.05 -8.99 20.82
CA ARG A 140 -22.38 -9.12 21.44
C ARG A 140 -23.48 -8.49 20.59
N GLU A 141 -23.19 -7.33 20.01
CA GLU A 141 -24.14 -6.58 19.16
C GLU A 141 -24.23 -7.11 17.74
N LYS A 142 -23.40 -8.10 17.38
CA LYS A 142 -23.26 -8.62 16.03
C LYS A 142 -23.02 -7.49 15.02
N PHE A 143 -22.07 -6.60 15.29
CA PHE A 143 -21.76 -5.47 14.43
C PHE A 143 -21.60 -5.90 12.97
N ALA A 144 -22.31 -5.22 12.06
CA ALA A 144 -22.40 -5.54 10.64
C ALA A 144 -22.85 -6.98 10.30
N GLY A 145 -23.50 -7.65 11.25
CA GLY A 145 -23.98 -9.03 11.18
C GLY A 145 -23.00 -10.10 11.67
N TYR A 146 -21.88 -9.73 12.29
CA TYR A 146 -20.79 -10.65 12.64
C TYR A 146 -20.39 -10.57 14.12
N SER A 147 -19.92 -11.70 14.67
CA SER A 147 -19.60 -11.86 16.10
C SER A 147 -18.22 -12.44 16.39
N ASP A 148 -17.33 -12.38 15.40
CA ASP A 148 -15.95 -12.90 15.40
C ASP A 148 -14.92 -11.76 15.18
N TRP A 149 -15.28 -10.52 15.56
CA TRP A 149 -14.38 -9.38 15.58
C TRP A 149 -13.30 -9.57 16.64
N ARG A 150 -12.09 -9.10 16.31
CA ARG A 150 -10.93 -9.09 17.20
C ARG A 150 -10.08 -7.85 16.97
N LEU A 151 -9.16 -7.59 17.90
CA LEU A 151 -8.03 -6.71 17.61
C LEU A 151 -7.17 -7.34 16.49
N PRO A 152 -6.59 -6.53 15.59
CA PRO A 152 -5.69 -7.04 14.55
C PRO A 152 -4.37 -7.45 15.16
N THR A 153 -3.68 -8.41 14.56
CA THR A 153 -2.25 -8.57 14.83
C THR A 153 -1.49 -7.35 14.30
N LEU A 154 -0.27 -7.13 14.77
CA LEU A 154 0.59 -6.07 14.28
C LEU A 154 0.84 -6.21 12.77
N GLU A 155 1.01 -7.45 12.30
CA GLU A 155 1.19 -7.74 10.87
C GLU A 155 -0.03 -7.30 10.06
N GLU A 156 -1.25 -7.66 10.49
CA GLU A 156 -2.48 -7.23 9.83
C GLU A 156 -2.65 -5.71 9.89
N ALA A 157 -2.41 -5.08 11.04
CA ALA A 157 -2.54 -3.63 11.19
C ALA A 157 -1.56 -2.87 10.29
N MET A 158 -0.31 -3.36 10.20
CA MET A 158 0.72 -2.78 9.34
C MET A 158 0.48 -3.08 7.85
N SER A 159 -0.28 -4.12 7.51
CA SER A 159 -0.69 -4.36 6.12
C SER A 159 -1.51 -3.19 5.55
N LEU A 160 -2.32 -2.52 6.37
CA LEU A 160 -3.12 -1.36 5.96
C LEU A 160 -2.29 -0.09 5.66
N MET A 161 -0.97 -0.12 5.91
CA MET A 161 -0.12 1.05 5.78
C MET A 161 0.14 1.36 4.30
N GLU A 162 -0.17 2.59 3.89
CA GLU A 162 0.13 3.08 2.55
C GLU A 162 1.57 3.61 2.46
N PRO A 163 2.23 3.55 1.29
CA PRO A 163 3.58 4.10 1.13
C PRO A 163 3.62 5.63 1.19
N GLN A 164 2.47 6.27 0.98
CA GLN A 164 2.30 7.72 1.02
C GLN A 164 1.03 8.06 1.78
N LYS A 165 0.96 9.29 2.30
CA LYS A 165 -0.25 9.78 2.95
C LYS A 165 -1.35 9.94 1.91
N LYS A 166 -2.45 9.21 2.06
CA LYS A 166 -3.58 9.22 1.13
C LYS A 166 -4.87 9.74 1.75
N ASN A 167 -4.99 9.75 3.07
CA ASN A 167 -6.22 10.07 3.77
C ASN A 167 -5.98 11.05 4.92
N ALA A 168 -6.21 12.35 4.70
CA ALA A 168 -6.05 13.42 5.70
C ALA A 168 -4.72 13.35 6.47
N ASP A 169 -3.61 13.31 5.73
CA ASP A 169 -2.24 13.17 6.23
C ASP A 169 -1.92 11.84 6.94
N LEU A 170 -2.72 10.80 6.71
CA LEU A 170 -2.48 9.44 7.19
C LEU A 170 -2.03 8.50 6.06
N TYR A 171 -1.14 7.59 6.42
CA TYR A 171 -0.67 6.46 5.60
C TYR A 171 -1.68 5.31 5.63
N ILE A 172 -2.93 5.58 5.23
CA ILE A 172 -4.00 4.58 5.11
C ILE A 172 -4.91 4.93 3.94
N ASP A 173 -5.55 3.92 3.35
CA ASP A 173 -6.48 4.10 2.24
C ASP A 173 -7.66 5.04 2.62
N PRO A 174 -8.12 5.92 1.71
CA PRO A 174 -9.27 6.82 1.93
C PRO A 174 -10.60 6.13 2.25
N LEU A 175 -10.75 4.83 1.97
CA LEU A 175 -11.93 4.07 2.34
C LEU A 175 -12.09 3.92 3.85
N PHE A 176 -11.02 4.07 4.63
CA PHE A 176 -11.09 4.03 6.09
C PHE A 176 -11.38 5.41 6.69
N ASP A 177 -12.10 5.43 7.82
CA ASP A 177 -12.27 6.65 8.61
C ASP A 177 -10.91 7.12 9.16
N ASN A 178 -10.66 8.44 9.10
CA ASN A 178 -9.39 9.06 9.46
C ASN A 178 -9.29 9.49 10.94
N THR A 179 -10.31 9.21 11.76
CA THR A 179 -10.28 9.49 13.20
C THR A 179 -9.24 8.60 13.90
N GLN A 180 -9.11 7.35 13.48
CA GLN A 180 -8.19 6.38 14.09
C GLN A 180 -6.76 6.54 13.55
N ARG A 181 -6.08 7.59 13.99
CA ARG A 181 -4.70 7.94 13.58
C ARG A 181 -3.65 6.91 14.02
N TRP A 182 -3.94 6.14 15.07
CA TRP A 182 -3.18 4.97 15.51
C TRP A 182 -4.12 3.98 16.18
N ILE A 183 -3.81 2.68 16.10
CA ILE A 183 -4.67 1.62 16.66
C ILE A 183 -3.88 0.64 17.53
N TRP A 184 -4.53 0.16 18.58
CA TRP A 184 -4.07 -1.00 19.34
C TRP A 184 -4.04 -2.26 18.47
N THR A 185 -3.07 -3.12 18.74
CA THR A 185 -2.99 -4.47 18.17
C THR A 185 -3.12 -5.53 19.25
N ALA A 186 -3.39 -6.76 18.86
CA ALA A 186 -3.48 -7.90 19.75
C ALA A 186 -2.10 -8.39 20.24
N ASP A 187 -1.02 -7.98 19.59
CA ASP A 187 0.33 -8.43 19.94
C ASP A 187 0.86 -7.65 21.15
N LEU A 188 1.31 -8.39 22.16
CA LEU A 188 1.92 -7.83 23.34
C LEU A 188 3.43 -7.73 23.17
N TYR A 189 4.03 -6.66 23.68
CA TYR A 189 5.48 -6.53 23.78
C TYR A 189 5.99 -7.01 25.15
N SER A 190 5.18 -6.75 26.19
CA SER A 190 5.40 -7.25 27.55
C SER A 190 4.06 -7.42 28.26
N ALA A 191 4.08 -7.88 29.52
CA ALA A 191 2.88 -7.98 30.35
C ALA A 191 2.16 -6.63 30.57
N SER A 192 2.84 -5.50 30.36
CA SER A 192 2.31 -4.15 30.58
C SER A 192 2.33 -3.26 29.33
N SER A 193 2.61 -3.83 28.16
CA SER A 193 2.65 -3.06 26.90
C SER A 193 2.21 -3.89 25.70
N ALA A 194 1.51 -3.23 24.77
CA ALA A 194 1.03 -3.80 23.53
C ALA A 194 1.52 -2.99 22.33
N TRP A 195 1.63 -3.64 21.18
CA TRP A 195 2.02 -2.99 19.94
C TRP A 195 0.92 -2.07 19.42
N VAL A 196 1.34 -0.93 18.86
CA VAL A 196 0.49 0.08 18.24
C VAL A 196 0.97 0.33 16.81
N ALA A 197 0.02 0.41 15.87
CA ALA A 197 0.29 0.90 14.51
C ALA A 197 -0.11 2.37 14.40
N TYR A 198 0.80 3.24 13.99
CA TYR A 198 0.65 4.69 13.90
C TYR A 198 0.55 5.15 12.44
N PHE A 199 -0.68 5.25 11.91
CA PHE A 199 -0.94 5.70 10.53
C PHE A 199 -0.56 7.16 10.28
N ASN A 200 -0.48 8.01 11.30
CA ASN A 200 -0.04 9.39 11.16
C ASN A 200 1.48 9.53 10.96
N LEU A 201 2.24 8.54 11.43
CA LEU A 201 3.71 8.52 11.38
C LEU A 201 4.24 7.50 10.37
N GLY A 202 3.41 6.53 9.98
CA GLY A 202 3.83 5.42 9.14
C GLY A 202 4.67 4.39 9.90
N ILE A 203 4.52 4.28 11.24
CA ILE A 203 5.38 3.48 12.12
C ILE A 203 4.59 2.51 13.01
N CYS A 204 5.30 1.59 13.67
CA CYS A 204 4.78 0.86 14.83
C CYS A 204 5.74 0.91 16.01
N ASP A 205 5.21 0.91 17.23
CA ASP A 205 5.99 0.87 18.47
C ASP A 205 5.10 0.34 19.61
N PRO A 206 5.62 -0.44 20.58
CA PRO A 206 4.89 -0.74 21.79
C PRO A 206 4.53 0.51 22.59
N ASN A 207 3.37 0.46 23.24
CA ASN A 207 2.95 1.46 24.20
C ASN A 207 2.41 0.77 25.46
N VAL A 208 2.52 1.45 26.60
CA VAL A 208 2.01 0.92 27.88
C VAL A 208 0.49 0.75 27.80
N ILE A 209 -0.04 -0.35 28.33
CA ILE A 209 -1.47 -0.69 28.20
C ILE A 209 -2.41 0.32 28.87
N ALA A 210 -1.88 1.16 29.77
CA ALA A 210 -2.59 2.25 30.43
C ALA A 210 -2.65 3.54 29.60
N SER A 211 -1.91 3.65 28.48
CA SER A 211 -2.03 4.73 27.52
C SER A 211 -3.32 4.62 26.71
N SER A 212 -3.69 5.65 25.97
CA SER A 212 -4.86 5.61 25.09
C SER A 212 -4.50 5.26 23.64
N GLY A 213 -5.28 4.37 23.03
CA GLY A 213 -5.22 4.04 21.60
C GLY A 213 -6.60 3.80 21.03
N TYR A 214 -6.77 4.03 19.73
CA TYR A 214 -8.04 3.68 19.08
C TYR A 214 -8.10 2.18 18.80
N VAL A 215 -9.30 1.71 18.44
CA VAL A 215 -9.54 0.34 18.03
C VAL A 215 -10.08 0.33 16.61
N ARG A 216 -9.58 -0.58 15.78
CA ARG A 216 -10.22 -0.95 14.51
C ARG A 216 -10.36 -2.46 14.49
N GLY A 217 -11.59 -2.95 14.65
CA GLY A 217 -11.84 -4.38 14.64
C GLY A 217 -11.52 -5.01 13.29
N VAL A 218 -10.94 -6.19 13.31
CA VAL A 218 -10.74 -7.05 12.14
C VAL A 218 -11.37 -8.41 12.37
N ARG A 219 -11.75 -9.08 11.29
CA ARG A 219 -12.17 -10.47 11.28
C ARG A 219 -11.67 -11.15 10.01
N SER A 220 -11.61 -12.47 10.02
CA SER A 220 -11.38 -13.24 8.80
C SER A 220 -12.61 -13.14 7.90
N GLY A 221 -12.40 -12.83 6.63
CA GLY A 221 -13.42 -12.91 5.61
C GLY A 221 -13.78 -14.36 5.33
N GLN A 222 -15.05 -14.62 5.04
CA GLN A 222 -15.45 -15.91 4.49
C GLN A 222 -15.05 -15.90 3.01
N SER A 223 -14.09 -16.75 2.64
CA SER A 223 -13.93 -17.15 1.25
C SER A 223 -15.28 -17.76 0.83
N ARG A 224 -15.96 -17.12 -0.13
CA ARG A 224 -17.11 -17.75 -0.78
C ARG A 224 -16.64 -18.85 -1.72
#